data_AF-A0A2W4L3B7-F1
#
_entry.id   AF-A0A2W4L3B7-F1
#
_cell.length_a   1.000
_cell.length_b   1.000
_cell.length_c   1.000
_cell.angle_alpha   90.00
_cell.angle_beta   90.00
_cell.angle_gamma   90.00
#
_symmetry.space_group_name_H-M   'P 1'
#
loop_
_entity.id
_entity.type
_entity.pdbx_description
1 polymer ?
#
loop_
_entity_poly.entity_id
_entity_poly.type
_entity_poly.pdbx_seq_one_letter_code
_entity_poly.pdbx_strand_id
1 'polypeptide(L)'
;MSGTATPTDLSATVTDSTGGMPPEKMVSAERLGDTFSRLIRVLTKAKFRMSSELPEIEPSAFPILAVLHREGPSRTSTIAERVHADVSTISRQTSALVQAGFIERQADPNDGRACLLALTEAGHEIHERVRAVRNRWLATILQHWPDDDVDRLVTLLGRLSDDITRNLAATEPSAERNRASHTERTA
;
A
#
# COMPACT_ATOMS: atom_id res chain seq x y z
N MET A 1 15.22 -23.30 57.95
CA MET A 1 15.59 -23.28 56.52
C MET A 1 14.55 -22.45 55.79
N SER A 2 14.93 -21.21 55.52
CA SER A 2 14.12 -20.19 54.86
C SER A 2 13.99 -20.47 53.36
N GLY A 3 12.83 -20.16 52.79
CA GLY A 3 12.58 -20.23 51.35
C GLY A 3 11.34 -19.42 51.01
N THR A 4 11.45 -18.10 51.10
CA THR A 4 10.45 -17.12 50.69
C THR A 4 10.36 -17.10 49.16
N ALA A 5 9.22 -17.49 48.60
CA ALA A 5 8.90 -17.26 47.19
C ALA A 5 8.30 -15.87 47.04
N THR A 6 9.09 -14.94 46.51
CA THR A 6 8.65 -13.61 46.08
C THR A 6 7.82 -13.76 44.79
N PRO A 7 6.70 -13.04 44.61
CA PRO A 7 6.01 -13.01 43.32
C PRO A 7 6.86 -12.18 42.35
N THR A 8 7.26 -12.80 41.24
CA THR A 8 7.91 -12.13 40.11
C THR A 8 6.94 -11.13 39.50
N ASP A 9 7.27 -9.86 39.70
CA ASP A 9 6.65 -8.70 39.05
C ASP A 9 6.89 -8.78 37.53
N LEU A 10 5.83 -9.03 36.77
CA LEU A 10 5.79 -8.96 35.31
C LEU A 10 5.33 -7.55 34.88
N SER A 11 6.00 -6.51 35.38
CA SER A 11 5.80 -5.13 34.96
C SER A 11 7.12 -4.48 34.55
N ALA A 12 7.73 -4.96 33.47
CA ALA A 12 8.66 -4.16 32.65
C ALA A 12 9.19 -4.98 31.48
N THR A 13 8.67 -4.76 30.26
CA THR A 13 9.47 -4.15 29.18
C THR A 13 8.52 -3.79 28.01
N VAL A 14 7.69 -2.76 28.19
CA VAL A 14 7.36 -1.92 27.04
C VAL A 14 8.57 -1.03 26.88
N THR A 15 9.45 -1.38 25.95
CA THR A 15 10.57 -0.53 25.55
C THR A 15 10.00 0.80 25.07
N ASP A 16 10.14 1.80 25.94
CA ASP A 16 9.94 3.21 25.67
C ASP A 16 10.82 3.61 24.47
N SER A 17 10.22 3.56 23.28
CA SER A 17 10.75 4.20 22.07
C SER A 17 10.02 5.52 21.79
N THR A 18 9.23 6.00 22.75
CA THR A 18 8.51 7.28 22.72
C THR A 18 9.40 8.39 23.25
N GLY A 19 10.55 8.58 22.60
CA GLY A 19 11.39 9.75 22.86
C GLY A 19 10.63 11.05 22.60
N GLY A 20 10.12 11.68 23.66
CA GLY A 20 9.84 13.12 23.73
C GLY A 20 8.64 13.69 22.96
N MET A 21 7.61 12.90 22.58
CA MET A 21 6.41 13.49 21.99
C MET A 21 5.54 14.20 23.04
N PRO A 22 5.06 15.44 22.77
CA PRO A 22 4.18 16.15 23.70
C PRO A 22 2.88 15.38 23.99
N PRO A 23 2.36 15.40 25.24
CA PRO A 23 1.15 14.65 25.62
C PRO A 23 -0.07 14.93 24.72
N GLU A 24 -0.24 16.17 24.26
CA GLU A 24 -1.35 16.57 23.37
C GLU A 24 -1.28 15.91 21.99
N LYS A 25 -0.07 15.58 21.51
CA LYS A 25 0.13 14.84 20.26
C LYS A 25 -0.24 13.38 20.43
N MET A 26 0.00 12.80 21.60
CA MET A 26 -0.38 11.41 21.91
C MET A 26 -1.90 11.23 21.90
N VAL A 27 -2.65 12.13 22.56
CA VAL A 27 -4.12 12.10 22.56
C VAL A 27 -4.69 12.29 21.15
N SER A 28 -4.09 13.18 20.36
CA SER A 28 -4.49 13.36 18.96
C SER A 28 -4.20 12.12 18.10
N ALA A 29 -3.08 11.44 18.35
CA ALA A 29 -2.69 10.22 17.66
C ALA A 29 -3.63 9.04 17.99
N GLU A 30 -4.06 8.91 19.24
CA GLU A 30 -5.03 7.89 19.65
C GLU A 30 -6.38 8.07 18.94
N ARG A 31 -6.93 9.30 18.97
CA ARG A 31 -8.18 9.62 18.26
C ARG A 31 -8.09 9.37 16.76
N LEU A 32 -6.94 9.65 16.17
CA LEU A 32 -6.67 9.37 14.75
C LEU A 32 -6.61 7.85 14.51
N GLY A 33 -5.93 7.10 15.38
CA GLY A 33 -5.79 5.65 15.29
C GLY A 33 -7.13 4.91 15.32
N ASP A 34 -8.04 5.32 16.20
CA ASP A 34 -9.41 4.78 16.26
C ASP A 34 -10.19 5.06 14.97
N THR A 35 -10.10 6.30 14.48
CA THR A 35 -10.74 6.72 13.23
C THR A 35 -10.19 5.95 12.04
N PHE A 36 -8.87 5.74 11.99
CA PHE A 36 -8.19 4.94 10.97
C PHE A 36 -8.64 3.48 10.98
N SER A 37 -8.68 2.87 12.16
CA SER A 37 -9.10 1.48 12.31
C SER A 37 -10.53 1.26 11.80
N ARG A 38 -11.43 2.20 12.11
CA ARG A 38 -12.79 2.20 11.58
C ARG A 38 -12.82 2.41 10.07
N LEU A 39 -12.06 3.36 9.55
CA LEU A 39 -11.98 3.65 8.12
C LEU A 39 -11.48 2.43 7.32
N ILE A 40 -10.39 1.79 7.77
CA ILE A 40 -9.83 0.59 7.12
C ILE A 40 -10.89 -0.51 7.02
N ARG A 41 -11.64 -0.78 8.09
CA ARG A 41 -12.70 -1.80 8.08
C ARG A 41 -13.81 -1.48 7.06
N VAL A 42 -14.23 -0.22 6.99
CA VAL A 42 -15.26 0.22 6.03
C VAL A 42 -14.73 0.14 4.59
N LEU A 43 -13.47 0.56 4.35
CA LEU A 43 -12.83 0.48 3.05
C LEU A 43 -12.64 -0.96 2.58
N THR A 44 -12.28 -1.90 3.47
CA THR A 44 -12.21 -3.33 3.16
C THR A 44 -13.58 -3.87 2.75
N LYS A 45 -14.65 -3.50 3.47
CA LYS A 45 -16.03 -3.87 3.09
C LYS A 45 -16.45 -3.24 1.76
N ALA A 46 -16.04 -2.01 1.49
CA ALA A 46 -16.30 -1.32 0.23
C ALA A 46 -15.58 -1.98 -0.95
N LYS A 47 -14.31 -2.39 -0.79
CA LYS A 47 -13.56 -3.15 -1.79
C LYS A 47 -14.29 -4.43 -2.20
N PHE A 48 -14.88 -5.15 -1.24
CA PHE A 48 -15.67 -6.35 -1.53
C PHE A 48 -16.99 -6.05 -2.27
N ARG A 49 -17.60 -4.87 -2.07
CA ARG A 49 -18.74 -4.46 -2.89
C ARG A 49 -18.31 -4.14 -4.32
N MET A 50 -17.19 -3.43 -4.49
CA MET A 50 -16.68 -3.10 -5.82
C MET A 50 -16.35 -4.35 -6.65
N SER A 51 -15.91 -5.44 -6.01
CA SER A 51 -15.64 -6.71 -6.70
C SER A 51 -16.88 -7.35 -7.33
N SER A 52 -18.07 -7.04 -6.83
CA SER A 52 -19.32 -7.55 -7.42
C SER A 52 -19.67 -6.86 -8.75
N GLU A 53 -19.19 -5.63 -8.98
CA GLU A 53 -19.38 -4.91 -10.25
C GLU A 53 -18.31 -5.25 -11.30
N LEU A 54 -17.20 -5.86 -10.87
CA LEU A 54 -16.05 -6.20 -11.71
C LEU A 54 -15.60 -7.65 -11.47
N PRO A 55 -16.43 -8.65 -11.82
CA PRO A 55 -16.11 -10.06 -11.62
C PRO A 55 -14.89 -10.54 -12.42
N GLU A 56 -14.47 -9.77 -13.43
CA GLU A 56 -13.34 -10.12 -14.31
C GLU A 56 -11.98 -9.96 -13.62
N ILE A 57 -11.89 -9.22 -12.52
CA ILE A 57 -10.62 -8.90 -11.86
C ILE A 57 -10.73 -8.88 -10.33
N GLU A 58 -9.75 -9.50 -9.68
CA GLU A 58 -9.67 -9.51 -8.23
C GLU A 58 -9.29 -8.11 -7.68
N PRO A 59 -9.93 -7.60 -6.61
CA PRO A 59 -9.61 -6.29 -6.03
C PRO A 59 -8.16 -6.13 -5.59
N SER A 60 -7.51 -7.23 -5.22
CA SER A 60 -6.11 -7.25 -4.80
C SER A 60 -5.15 -6.92 -5.95
N ALA A 61 -5.60 -7.05 -7.20
CA ALA A 61 -4.84 -6.73 -8.41
C ALA A 61 -4.99 -5.27 -8.88
N PHE A 62 -5.95 -4.50 -8.35
CA PHE A 62 -6.17 -3.10 -8.74
C PHE A 62 -4.93 -2.20 -8.55
N PRO A 63 -4.16 -2.33 -7.44
CA PRO A 63 -2.93 -1.55 -7.27
C PRO A 63 -1.89 -1.82 -8.36
N ILE A 64 -1.81 -3.04 -8.88
CA ILE A 64 -0.86 -3.40 -9.95
C ILE A 64 -1.21 -2.66 -11.23
N LEU A 65 -2.49 -2.68 -11.63
CA LEU A 65 -2.94 -1.93 -12.82
C LEU A 65 -2.69 -0.43 -12.68
N ALA A 66 -2.93 0.13 -11.48
CA ALA A 66 -2.70 1.54 -11.22
C ALA A 66 -1.22 1.93 -11.31
N VAL A 67 -0.30 1.07 -10.84
CA VAL A 67 1.15 1.27 -10.99
C VAL A 67 1.54 1.22 -12.46
N LEU A 68 1.13 0.19 -13.20
CA LEU A 68 1.45 0.04 -14.61
C LEU A 68 0.86 1.15 -15.48
N HIS A 69 -0.33 1.65 -15.15
CA HIS A 69 -0.93 2.79 -15.83
C HIS A 69 -0.14 4.09 -15.60
N ARG A 70 0.29 4.33 -14.35
CA ARG A 70 0.97 5.57 -13.96
C ARG A 70 2.44 5.61 -14.37
N GLU A 71 3.15 4.50 -14.21
CA GLU A 71 4.60 4.40 -14.33
C GLU A 71 5.04 3.70 -15.63
N GLY A 72 4.09 3.09 -16.36
CA GLY A 72 4.37 2.34 -17.59
C GLY A 72 4.95 0.95 -17.32
N PRO A 73 5.53 0.30 -18.35
CA PRO A 73 6.08 -1.04 -18.23
C PRO A 73 7.09 -1.17 -17.10
N SER A 74 6.86 -2.10 -16.18
CA SER A 74 7.62 -2.21 -14.93
C SER A 74 8.02 -3.64 -14.60
N ARG A 75 9.16 -3.82 -13.94
CA ARG A 75 9.58 -5.12 -13.39
C ARG A 75 8.69 -5.51 -12.22
N THR A 76 8.50 -6.82 -12.02
CA THR A 76 7.71 -7.35 -10.89
C THR A 76 8.23 -6.87 -9.53
N SER A 77 9.55 -6.74 -9.35
CA SER A 77 10.16 -6.20 -8.13
C SER A 77 9.76 -4.75 -7.88
N THR A 78 9.82 -3.90 -8.92
CA THR A 78 9.40 -2.50 -8.84
C THR A 78 7.93 -2.37 -8.49
N ILE A 79 7.06 -3.20 -9.09
CA ILE A 79 5.63 -3.22 -8.73
C ILE A 79 5.45 -3.61 -7.26
N ALA A 80 6.19 -4.60 -6.78
CA ALA A 80 6.14 -5.07 -5.39
C ALA A 80 6.56 -3.99 -4.39
N GLU A 81 7.62 -3.23 -4.70
CA GLU A 81 8.03 -2.06 -3.92
C GLU A 81 6.92 -1.00 -3.89
N ARG A 82 6.33 -0.68 -5.06
CA ARG A 82 5.30 0.38 -5.19
C ARG A 82 3.98 0.05 -4.50
N VAL A 83 3.62 -1.23 -4.42
CA VAL A 83 2.40 -1.68 -3.75
C VAL A 83 2.64 -2.11 -2.29
N HIS A 84 3.89 -2.02 -1.81
CA HIS A 84 4.32 -2.46 -0.48
C HIS A 84 3.92 -3.91 -0.16
N ALA A 85 4.21 -4.83 -1.09
CA ALA A 85 3.89 -6.25 -0.95
C ALA A 85 5.09 -7.13 -1.33
N ASP A 86 5.13 -8.36 -0.83
CA ASP A 86 6.17 -9.32 -1.20
C ASP A 86 6.15 -9.66 -2.69
N VAL A 87 7.34 -9.83 -3.27
CA VAL A 87 7.51 -10.20 -4.69
C VAL A 87 6.78 -11.50 -5.04
N SER A 88 6.70 -12.47 -4.12
CA SER A 88 5.99 -13.73 -4.34
C SER A 88 4.47 -13.54 -4.50
N THR A 89 3.89 -12.62 -3.72
CA THR A 89 2.48 -12.24 -3.83
C THR A 89 2.20 -11.57 -5.17
N ILE A 90 3.04 -10.60 -5.55
CA ILE A 90 2.88 -9.85 -6.79
C ILE A 90 3.15 -10.71 -8.02
N SER A 91 4.09 -11.65 -7.95
CA SER A 91 4.33 -12.62 -9.01
C SER A 91 3.09 -13.48 -9.30
N ARG A 92 2.38 -13.93 -8.26
CA ARG A 92 1.13 -14.67 -8.41
C ARG A 92 0.04 -13.83 -9.05
N GLN A 93 -0.18 -12.61 -8.56
CA GLN A 93 -1.22 -11.71 -9.07
C GLN A 93 -0.94 -11.27 -10.51
N THR A 94 0.30 -10.92 -10.83
CA THR A 94 0.70 -10.57 -12.20
C THR A 94 0.56 -11.76 -13.15
N SER A 95 0.86 -12.99 -12.71
CA SER A 95 0.63 -14.18 -13.53
C SER A 95 -0.85 -14.39 -13.85
N ALA A 96 -1.75 -14.17 -12.89
CA ALA A 96 -3.19 -14.22 -13.12
C ALA A 96 -3.66 -13.12 -14.09
N LEU A 97 -3.13 -11.90 -13.97
CA LEU A 97 -3.43 -10.79 -14.88
C LEU A 97 -2.92 -11.05 -16.31
N VAL A 98 -1.77 -11.72 -16.47
CA VAL A 98 -1.27 -12.16 -17.79
C VAL A 98 -2.21 -13.20 -18.38
N GLN A 99 -2.62 -14.19 -17.59
CA GLN A 99 -3.56 -15.22 -18.04
C GLN A 99 -4.94 -14.64 -18.43
N ALA A 100 -5.39 -13.60 -17.73
CA ALA A 100 -6.60 -12.87 -18.03
C ALA A 100 -6.47 -11.89 -19.22
N GLY A 101 -5.25 -11.69 -19.76
CA GLY A 101 -5.00 -10.81 -20.90
C GLY A 101 -5.00 -9.32 -20.58
N PHE A 102 -4.97 -8.93 -19.30
CA PHE A 102 -4.93 -7.51 -18.89
C PHE A 102 -3.52 -6.93 -18.86
N ILE A 103 -2.51 -7.78 -18.70
CA ILE A 103 -1.11 -7.36 -18.80
C ILE A 103 -0.34 -8.35 -19.68
N GLU A 104 0.77 -7.89 -20.24
CA GLU A 104 1.64 -8.72 -21.07
C GLU A 104 3.10 -8.62 -20.61
N ARG A 105 3.87 -9.65 -20.98
CA ARG A 105 5.31 -9.73 -20.73
C ARG A 105 6.05 -9.22 -21.95
N GLN A 106 6.88 -8.20 -21.74
CA GLN A 106 7.76 -7.61 -22.75
C GLN A 106 9.21 -7.83 -22.34
N ALA A 107 10.11 -8.01 -23.32
CA ALA A 107 11.54 -8.02 -23.05
C ALA A 107 12.00 -6.63 -22.61
N ASP A 108 12.85 -6.55 -21.59
CA ASP A 108 13.44 -5.27 -21.20
C ASP A 108 14.49 -4.85 -22.26
N PRO A 109 14.32 -3.70 -22.92
CA PRO A 109 15.22 -3.27 -24.00
C PRO A 109 16.64 -2.97 -23.51
N ASN A 110 16.81 -2.72 -22.21
CA ASN A 110 18.12 -2.43 -21.60
C ASN A 110 18.78 -3.70 -21.01
N ASP A 111 18.01 -4.77 -20.84
CA ASP A 111 18.45 -6.01 -20.22
C ASP A 111 17.62 -7.18 -20.77
N GLY A 112 18.10 -7.83 -21.84
CA GLY A 112 17.36 -8.91 -22.49
C GLY A 112 17.09 -10.15 -21.61
N ARG A 113 17.63 -10.20 -20.38
CA ARG A 113 17.30 -11.23 -19.39
C ARG A 113 16.15 -10.83 -18.47
N ALA A 114 15.84 -9.55 -18.39
CA ALA A 114 14.74 -9.03 -17.60
C ALA A 114 13.44 -8.94 -18.41
N CYS A 115 12.33 -9.10 -17.70
CA CYS A 115 10.98 -9.02 -18.24
C CYS A 115 10.24 -7.85 -17.59
N LEU A 116 9.67 -6.99 -18.44
CA LEU A 116 8.75 -5.95 -18.04
C LEU A 116 7.32 -6.46 -18.16
N LEU A 117 6.45 -5.97 -17.28
CA LEU A 117 5.02 -6.15 -17.37
C LEU A 117 4.41 -4.84 -17.85
N ALA A 118 3.56 -4.90 -18.87
CA ALA A 118 2.88 -3.74 -19.44
C ALA A 118 1.36 -3.99 -19.47
N LEU A 119 0.56 -2.93 -19.38
CA LEU A 119 -0.88 -3.04 -19.64
C LEU A 119 -1.12 -3.38 -21.12
N THR A 120 -2.07 -4.26 -21.38
CA THR A 120 -2.66 -4.40 -22.71
C THR A 120 -3.76 -3.34 -22.90
N GLU A 121 -4.34 -3.25 -24.09
CA GLU A 121 -5.52 -2.42 -24.32
C GLU A 121 -6.67 -2.79 -23.35
N ALA A 122 -6.96 -4.10 -23.22
CA ALA A 122 -7.93 -4.61 -22.26
C ALA A 122 -7.55 -4.24 -20.80
N GLY A 123 -6.26 -4.19 -20.50
CA GLY A 123 -5.71 -3.72 -19.23
C GLY A 123 -6.03 -2.25 -18.93
N HIS A 124 -5.91 -1.39 -19.93
CA HIS A 124 -6.28 0.02 -19.83
C HIS A 124 -7.80 0.18 -19.65
N GLU A 125 -8.60 -0.55 -20.42
CA GLU A 125 -10.07 -0.52 -20.32
C GLU A 125 -10.56 -0.95 -18.93
N ILE A 126 -10.05 -2.08 -18.41
CA ILE A 126 -10.45 -2.55 -17.08
C ILE A 126 -9.96 -1.61 -15.99
N HIS A 127 -8.80 -0.98 -16.15
CA HIS A 127 -8.32 0.03 -15.20
C HIS A 127 -9.26 1.24 -15.13
N GLU A 128 -9.71 1.78 -16.27
CA GLU A 128 -10.67 2.88 -16.29
C GLU A 128 -12.03 2.47 -15.70
N ARG A 129 -12.49 1.23 -15.94
CA ARG A 129 -13.70 0.70 -15.29
C ARG A 129 -13.54 0.66 -13.76
N VAL A 130 -12.41 0.16 -13.25
CA VAL A 130 -12.08 0.17 -11.81
C VAL A 130 -12.12 1.60 -11.25
N ARG A 131 -11.50 2.55 -11.95
CA ARG A 131 -11.49 3.97 -11.58
C ARG A 131 -12.89 4.56 -11.55
N ALA A 132 -13.71 4.27 -12.55
CA ALA A 132 -15.09 4.74 -12.64
C ALA A 132 -15.98 4.20 -11.51
N VAL A 133 -15.89 2.89 -11.20
CA VAL A 133 -16.62 2.28 -10.07
C VAL A 133 -16.23 2.96 -8.75
N ARG A 134 -14.92 3.14 -8.51
CA ARG A 134 -14.42 3.83 -7.32
C ARG A 134 -14.96 5.25 -7.21
N ASN A 135 -14.91 6.01 -8.30
CA ASN A 135 -15.33 7.41 -8.31
C ASN A 135 -16.83 7.56 -8.11
N ARG A 136 -17.67 6.68 -8.70
CA ARG A 136 -19.12 6.66 -8.44
C ARG A 136 -19.45 6.38 -6.99
N TRP A 137 -18.74 5.42 -6.39
CA TRP A 137 -18.90 5.08 -4.98
C TRP A 137 -18.52 6.26 -4.08
N LEU A 138 -17.39 6.92 -4.34
CA LEU A 138 -16.96 8.13 -3.61
C LEU A 138 -17.97 9.28 -3.78
N ALA A 139 -18.43 9.55 -5.01
CA ALA A 139 -19.42 10.59 -5.28
C ALA A 139 -20.72 10.36 -4.49
N THR A 140 -21.16 9.11 -4.36
CA THR A 140 -22.34 8.74 -3.55
C THR A 140 -22.15 9.05 -2.06
N ILE A 141 -20.94 8.82 -1.53
CA ILE A 141 -20.62 9.10 -0.12
C ILE A 141 -20.55 10.61 0.13
N LEU A 142 -19.99 11.34 -0.81
CA LEU A 142 -19.74 12.78 -0.71
C LEU A 142 -20.92 13.64 -1.17
N GLN A 143 -22.02 13.04 -1.64
CA GLN A 143 -23.14 13.75 -2.28
C GLN A 143 -23.79 14.86 -1.40
N HIS A 144 -23.63 14.78 -0.07
CA HIS A 144 -24.17 15.76 0.88
C HIS A 144 -23.07 16.55 1.61
N TRP A 145 -21.81 16.40 1.20
CA TRP A 145 -20.70 17.13 1.79
C TRP A 145 -20.56 18.49 1.10
N PRO A 146 -20.24 19.57 1.85
CA PRO A 146 -19.75 20.80 1.25
C PRO A 146 -18.45 20.56 0.48
N ASP A 147 -18.26 21.20 -0.67
CA ASP A 147 -17.05 21.05 -1.49
C ASP A 147 -15.78 21.44 -0.70
N ASP A 148 -15.85 22.49 0.13
CA ASP A 148 -14.74 22.92 0.99
C ASP A 148 -14.28 21.82 1.96
N ASP A 149 -15.21 21.01 2.48
CA ASP A 149 -14.88 19.89 3.37
C ASP A 149 -14.21 18.76 2.59
N VAL A 150 -14.62 18.52 1.34
CA VAL A 150 -13.99 17.54 0.45
C VAL A 150 -12.56 17.96 0.13
N ASP A 151 -12.36 19.22 -0.26
CA ASP A 151 -11.03 19.77 -0.56
C ASP A 151 -10.11 19.75 0.65
N ARG A 152 -10.66 20.05 1.83
CA ARG A 152 -9.92 19.96 3.09
C ARG A 152 -9.52 18.52 3.40
N LEU A 153 -10.42 17.56 3.19
CA LEU A 153 -10.13 16.14 3.39
C LEU A 153 -9.05 15.65 2.43
N VAL A 154 -9.13 15.99 1.15
CA VAL A 154 -8.10 15.65 0.15
C VAL A 154 -6.73 16.19 0.57
N THR A 155 -6.68 17.46 0.99
CA THR A 155 -5.44 18.09 1.45
C THR A 155 -4.85 17.38 2.67
N LEU A 156 -5.67 17.07 3.67
CA LEU A 156 -5.22 16.44 4.91
C LEU A 156 -4.79 14.98 4.70
N LEU A 157 -5.53 14.22 3.89
CA LEU A 157 -5.17 12.84 3.54
C LEU A 157 -3.89 12.79 2.69
N GLY A 158 -3.71 13.72 1.76
CA GLY A 158 -2.47 13.83 0.97
C GLY A 158 -1.26 14.05 1.87
N ARG A 159 -1.31 15.07 2.72
CA ARG A 159 -0.24 15.36 3.69
C ARG A 159 0.07 14.17 4.60
N LEU A 160 -0.97 13.50 5.11
CA LEU A 160 -0.80 12.34 5.97
C LEU A 160 -0.16 11.16 5.23
N SER A 161 -0.56 10.92 3.98
CA SER A 161 0.05 9.90 3.13
C SER A 161 1.54 10.18 2.91
N ASP A 162 1.91 11.42 2.59
CA ASP A 162 3.30 11.82 2.39
C ASP A 162 4.13 11.65 3.67
N ASP A 163 3.57 12.02 4.83
CA ASP A 163 4.22 11.84 6.13
C ASP A 163 4.44 10.36 6.48
N ILE A 164 3.46 9.50 6.21
CA ILE A 164 3.58 8.05 6.40
C ILE A 164 4.68 7.48 5.49
N THR A 165 4.67 7.82 4.20
CA THR A 165 5.69 7.35 3.25
C THR A 165 7.10 7.78 3.67
N ARG A 166 7.26 9.02 4.11
CA ARG A 166 8.55 9.53 4.63
C ARG A 166 9.00 8.80 5.88
N ASN A 167 8.09 8.53 6.82
CA ASN A 167 8.43 7.83 8.05
C ASN A 167 8.85 6.38 7.79
N LEU A 168 8.12 5.66 6.93
CA LEU A 168 8.45 4.29 6.55
C LEU A 168 9.84 4.20 5.89
N ALA A 169 10.17 5.13 4.98
CA ALA A 169 11.51 5.18 4.36
C ALA A 169 12.65 5.49 5.36
N ALA A 170 12.35 6.16 6.47
CA ALA A 170 13.29 6.43 7.54
C ALA A 170 13.49 5.23 8.49
N THR A 171 12.49 4.36 8.63
CA THR A 171 12.53 3.18 9.53
C THR A 171 13.08 1.92 8.87
N GLU A 172 13.20 1.86 7.54
CA GLU A 172 13.88 0.75 6.85
C GLU A 172 15.37 0.65 7.26
N PRO A 173 15.80 -0.47 7.91
CA PRO A 173 17.17 -0.63 8.40
C PRO A 173 18.20 -0.52 7.27
N SER A 174 19.32 0.17 7.56
CA SER A 174 20.47 0.40 6.67
C SER A 174 21.10 -0.87 6.05
N ALA A 175 20.68 -2.07 6.46
CA ALA A 175 21.13 -3.35 5.90
C ALA A 175 20.57 -3.65 4.49
N GLU A 176 19.41 -3.11 4.11
CA GLU A 176 18.88 -3.21 2.73
C GLU A 176 19.56 -2.18 1.80
N ARG A 177 19.80 -0.95 2.30
CA ARG A 177 20.55 0.12 1.60
C ARG A 177 21.97 -0.32 1.22
N ASN A 178 22.64 -1.07 2.09
CA ASN A 178 23.99 -1.58 1.83
C ASN A 178 24.02 -2.81 0.90
N ARG A 179 22.93 -3.61 0.82
CA ARG A 179 22.82 -4.73 -0.14
C ARG A 179 22.62 -4.25 -1.57
N ALA A 180 21.84 -3.19 -1.78
CA ALA A 180 21.71 -2.54 -3.10
C ALA A 180 23.04 -1.92 -3.59
N SER A 181 23.87 -1.43 -2.67
CA SER A 181 25.16 -0.78 -3.00
C SER A 181 26.33 -1.76 -3.24
N HIS A 182 26.20 -3.03 -2.84
CA HIS A 182 27.27 -4.03 -2.97
C HIS A 182 27.18 -4.89 -4.23
N THR A 183 26.04 -4.88 -4.93
CA THR A 183 25.87 -5.57 -6.22
C THR A 183 26.46 -4.77 -7.40
N GLU A 184 26.66 -3.46 -7.26
CA GLU A 184 27.32 -2.61 -8.27
C GLU A 184 28.86 -2.55 -8.18
N ARG A 185 29.48 -3.31 -7.26
CA ARG A 185 30.94 -3.22 -7.01
C ARG A 185 31.73 -4.52 -7.25
N THR A 186 31.06 -5.54 -7.80
CA THR A 186 31.65 -6.85 -8.15
C THR A 186 31.26 -7.32 -9.56
N ALA A 187 31.15 -6.39 -10.51
CA ALA A 187 31.15 -6.66 -11.95
C ALA A 187 32.30 -5.89 -12.61
#